data_AF-A0A1G3TTL8-F1
#
_entry.id   AF-A0A1G3TTL8-F1
#
_cell.length_a   1.000
_cell.length_b   1.000
_cell.length_c   1.000
_cell.angle_alpha   90.00
_cell.angle_beta   90.00
_cell.angle_gamma   90.00
#
_symmetry.space_group_name_H-M   'P 1'
#
loop_
_entity.id
_entity.type
_entity.pdbx_description
1 polymer ?
#
loop_
_entity_poly.entity_id
_entity_poly.type
_entity_poly.pdbx_seq_one_letter_code
_entity_poly.pdbx_strand_id
1 'polypeptide(L)' 'MAKVMLREEKGEICFYIAKKDMEETITKIEFDSEEKWGGEVE' A
#
# COMPACT_ATOMS: atom_id res chain seq x y z
N MET A 1 6.20 -1.84 -14.95
CA MET A 1 6.09 -1.17 -13.63
C MET A 1 4.64 -0.93 -13.28
N ALA A 2 4.15 -1.54 -12.20
CA ALA A 2 2.92 -1.11 -11.57
C ALA A 2 3.23 0.19 -10.81
N LYS A 3 2.42 1.24 -11.01
CA LYS A 3 2.52 2.47 -10.25
C LYS A 3 1.45 2.39 -9.16
N VAL A 4 1.89 2.13 -7.94
CA VAL A 4 1.03 2.05 -6.75
C VAL A 4 1.30 3.28 -5.91
N MET A 5 0.24 3.96 -5.47
CA MET A 5 0.34 5.07 -4.52
C MET A 5 -0.32 4.65 -3.22
N LEU A 6 0.41 4.81 -2.11
CA LEU A 6 -0.12 4.59 -0.76
C LEU A 6 -0.55 5.93 -0.19
N ARG A 7 -1.73 5.97 0.43
CA ARG A 7 -2.26 7.12 1.16
C ARG A 7 -2.71 6.65 2.53
N GLU A 8 -2.41 7.43 3.56
CA GLU A 8 -2.95 7.24 4.90
C GLU A 8 -3.89 8.40 5.22
N GLU A 9 -5.12 8.09 5.63
CA GLU A 9 -6.08 9.10 6.11
C GLU A 9 -6.82 8.54 7.34
N LYS A 10 -6.84 9.29 8.45
CA LYS A 10 -7.55 8.94 9.70
C LYS A 10 -7.20 7.55 10.28
N GLY A 11 -5.98 7.05 10.03
CA GLY A 11 -5.53 5.74 10.50
C GLY A 11 -5.91 4.58 9.58
N GLU A 12 -6.52 4.86 8.44
CA GLU A 12 -6.77 3.88 7.37
C GLU A 12 -5.75 4.08 6.25
N ILE A 13 -5.14 3.00 5.80
CA ILE A 13 -4.22 3.01 4.66
C ILE A 13 -5.00 2.57 3.43
N CYS A 14 -4.95 3.36 2.37
CA CYS A 14 -5.50 3.03 1.06
C CYS A 14 -4.37 2.93 0.03
N PHE A 15 -4.53 2.03 -0.93
CA PHE A 15 -3.64 1.95 -2.09
C PHE A 15 -4.40 2.21 -3.38
N TYR A 16 -3.77 2.95 -4.29
CA TYR A 16 -4.29 3.27 -5.60
C TYR A 16 -3.40 2.70 -6.69
N ILE A 17 -3.99 1.94 -7.62
CA ILE A 17 -3.34 1.38 -8.80
C ILE A 17 -3.79 2.15 -10.04
N ALA A 18 -2.97 3.11 -10.48
CA ALA A 18 -3.29 3.97 -11.63
C ALA A 18 -3.55 3.18 -12.92
N LYS A 19 -2.85 2.06 -13.11
CA LYS A 19 -3.01 1.21 -14.31
C LYS A 19 -4.36 0.48 -14.36
N LYS A 20 -5.00 0.29 -13.21
CA LYS A 20 -6.29 -0.42 -13.10
C LYS A 20 -7.45 0.51 -12.73
N ASP A 21 -7.18 1.81 -12.52
CA ASP A 21 -8.13 2.78 -11.96
C ASP A 21 -8.87 2.20 -10.74
N MET A 22 -8.09 1.69 -9.79
CA MET A 22 -8.57 0.93 -8.65
C MET A 22 -7.99 1.51 -7.38
N GLU A 23 -8.86 1.89 -6.45
CA GLU A 23 -8.52 2.32 -5.10
C GLU A 23 -9.16 1.33 -4.11
N GLU A 24 -8.35 0.78 -3.19
CA GLU A 24 -8.86 -0.09 -2.13
C GLU A 24 -8.25 0.26 -0.77
N THR A 25 -9.04 0.03 0.29
CA THR A 25 -8.63 0.19 1.68
C THR A 25 -7.97 -1.08 2.19
N ILE A 26 -6.83 -0.94 2.85
CA ILE A 26 -6.09 -2.05 3.44
C ILE A 26 -6.82 -2.51 4.70
N THR A 27 -7.41 -3.70 4.64
CA THR A 27 -8.15 -4.31 5.76
C THR A 27 -7.26 -5.19 6.65
N LYS A 28 -6.07 -5.57 6.17
CA LYS A 28 -5.12 -6.41 6.91
C LYS A 28 -3.70 -6.13 6.43
N ILE A 29 -2.81 -5.86 7.37
CA ILE A 29 -1.37 -5.70 7.12
C ILE A 29 -0.67 -6.94 7.67
N GLU A 30 0.17 -7.58 6.85
CA GLU A 30 0.87 -8.81 7.24
C GLU A 30 2.03 -8.53 8.22
N PHE A 31 2.64 -7.35 8.12
CA PHE A 31 3.74 -6.92 8.97
C PHE A 31 3.49 -5.48 9.48
N ASP A 32 3.12 -5.35 10.74
CA ASP A 32 2.83 -4.08 11.43
C ASP A 32 4.06 -3.52 12.18
N SER A 33 5.27 -3.88 11.76
CA SER A 33 6.51 -3.51 12.46
C SER A 33 7.43 -2.74 11.54
N GLU A 34 7.95 -1.58 11.98
CA GLU A 34 8.89 -0.71 11.24
C GLU A 34 10.10 -1.49 10.65
N GLU A 35 10.55 -2.53 11.35
CA GLU A 35 11.69 -3.37 10.95
C GLU A 35 11.45 -4.24 9.69
N LYS A 36 10.21 -4.32 9.21
CA LYS A 36 9.82 -5.14 8.05
C LYS A 36 9.30 -4.31 6.87
N TRP A 37 9.47 -2.99 6.92
CA TRP A 37 9.12 -2.11 5.81
C TRP A 37 10.27 -2.09 4.80
N GLY A 38 9.96 -2.40 3.54
CA GLY A 38 10.91 -2.37 2.44
C GLY A 38 11.54 -3.72 2.10
N GLY A 39 11.51 -4.03 0.82
CA GLY A 39 12.24 -5.12 0.17
C GLY A 39 12.62 -4.67 -1.24
N GLU A 40 13.64 -5.28 -1.83
CA GLU A 40 14.00 -5.02 -3.22
C GLU A 40 12.89 -5.52 -4.14
N VAL A 41 12.40 -4.63 -5.00
CA VAL A 41 11.50 -4.99 -6.10
C VAL A 41 12.38 -5.19 -7.34
N GLU A 42 12.73 -6.43 -7.65
CA GLU A 42 13.29 -6.81 -8.97
C GLU A 42 12.23 -6.71 -10.08
#